data_AF-A0A1Q3HCF2-F1
#
_entry.id   AF-A0A1Q3HCF2-F1
#
_cell.length_a   1.000
_cell.length_b   1.000
_cell.length_c   1.000
_cell.angle_alpha   90.00
_cell.angle_beta   90.00
_cell.angle_gamma   90.00
#
_symmetry.space_group_name_H-M   'P 1'
#
loop_
_entity.id
_entity.type
_entity.pdbx_description
1 polymer ?
#
loop_
_entity_poly.entity_id
_entity_poly.type
_entity_poly.pdbx_seq_one_letter_code
_entity_poly.pdbx_strand_id
1 'polypeptide(L)'
;MLVAALGAQAQPPSSKLPGRKPDSKEPWDAFLGKAAHYAIGREYSVQHPSSVVFLDNVNLYSIVKRGKLGDPERLSEFVRLLRPDITDTRLLVLFELKPDDEESRSEGREQVGRYLAALNEAVDPGKQLVGGTGFEGTLFLEFENGGALWKLSWRTPEPGVTLYRWSYRRKKPGASWKERAAQREEELPREEAEQRGELAEQALRAAYEGGERPKGFQGQVYLPVDCH
;
A
#
# COMPACT_ATOMS: atom_id res chain seq x y z
N MET A 1 -22.70 33.09 -29.04
CA MET A 1 -21.45 32.37 -28.76
C MET A 1 -21.48 31.91 -27.31
N LEU A 2 -21.69 30.61 -27.08
CA LEU A 2 -21.64 29.98 -25.77
C LEU A 2 -20.20 29.52 -25.52
N VAL A 3 -19.63 29.86 -24.37
CA VAL A 3 -18.49 29.15 -23.80
C VAL A 3 -18.91 28.69 -22.42
N ALA A 4 -19.28 27.41 -22.32
CA ALA A 4 -19.52 26.73 -21.06
C ALA A 4 -18.18 26.17 -20.55
N ALA A 5 -17.67 26.73 -19.45
CA ALA A 5 -16.56 26.15 -18.71
C ALA A 5 -17.13 25.24 -17.62
N LEU A 6 -17.13 23.92 -17.86
CA LEU A 6 -17.41 22.90 -16.85
C LEU A 6 -16.16 22.68 -16.01
N GLY A 7 -16.02 23.44 -14.93
CA GLY A 7 -15.06 23.16 -13.87
C GLY A 7 -15.56 22.00 -13.02
N ALA A 8 -15.02 20.80 -13.23
CA ALA A 8 -15.23 19.68 -12.32
C ALA A 8 -14.41 19.93 -11.04
N GLN A 9 -15.09 20.39 -9.98
CA GLN A 9 -14.52 20.45 -8.64
C GLN A 9 -14.39 19.02 -8.08
N ALA A 10 -13.17 18.47 -8.07
CA ALA A 10 -12.85 17.30 -7.27
C ALA A 10 -12.27 17.78 -5.93
N GLN A 11 -12.99 17.55 -4.83
CA GLN A 11 -12.47 17.80 -3.48
C GLN A 11 -11.33 16.82 -3.16
N PRO A 12 -10.27 17.26 -2.46
CA PRO A 12 -9.23 16.36 -1.99
C PRO A 12 -9.81 15.38 -0.95
N PRO A 13 -9.48 14.07 -1.01
CA PRO A 13 -9.99 13.13 -0.03
C PRO A 13 -9.44 13.45 1.36
N SER A 14 -10.34 13.59 2.34
CA SER A 14 -9.99 13.76 3.75
C SER A 14 -9.56 12.41 4.34
N SER A 15 -8.31 12.34 4.79
CA SER A 15 -7.74 11.10 5.32
C SER A 15 -8.05 10.94 6.82
N LYS A 16 -9.20 10.32 7.09
CA LYS A 16 -9.31 9.22 8.05
C LYS A 16 -10.01 8.14 7.26
N LEU A 17 -9.27 7.17 6.70
CA LEU A 17 -9.86 6.16 5.81
C LEU A 17 -10.87 5.32 6.62
N PRO A 18 -12.19 5.53 6.47
CA PRO A 18 -13.16 4.61 7.01
C PRO A 18 -13.06 3.33 6.17
N GLY A 19 -13.38 2.16 6.72
CA GLY A 19 -13.61 0.95 5.91
C GLY A 19 -14.59 1.25 4.76
N ARG A 20 -14.61 0.41 3.72
CA ARG A 20 -15.47 0.63 2.54
C ARG A 20 -16.89 0.88 3.03
N LYS A 21 -17.43 2.09 2.79
CA LYS A 21 -18.81 2.36 3.14
C LYS A 21 -19.72 1.40 2.34
N PRO A 22 -20.78 0.83 2.93
CA PRO A 22 -21.68 -0.09 2.23
C PRO A 22 -22.27 0.46 0.92
N ASP A 23 -22.37 1.79 0.79
CA ASP A 23 -22.85 2.53 -0.38
C ASP A 23 -21.74 3.04 -1.32
N SER A 24 -20.48 2.65 -1.09
CA SER A 24 -19.34 3.10 -1.89
C SER A 24 -19.42 2.60 -3.33
N LYS A 25 -19.28 3.54 -4.28
CA LYS A 25 -19.16 3.25 -5.72
C LYS A 25 -17.71 2.93 -6.15
N GLU A 26 -16.77 2.89 -5.21
CA GLU A 26 -15.38 2.55 -5.51
C GLU A 26 -15.25 1.13 -6.04
N PRO A 27 -14.58 0.91 -7.19
CA PRO A 27 -14.27 -0.41 -7.70
C PRO A 27 -13.47 -1.22 -6.66
N TRP A 28 -13.74 -2.52 -6.57
CA TRP A 28 -13.08 -3.38 -5.58
C TRP A 28 -11.56 -3.45 -5.74
N ASP A 29 -11.07 -3.34 -6.96
CA ASP A 29 -9.63 -3.29 -7.25
C ASP A 29 -8.98 -2.07 -6.58
N ALA A 30 -9.65 -0.91 -6.62
CA ALA A 30 -9.18 0.30 -5.94
C ALA A 30 -9.23 0.16 -4.41
N PHE A 31 -10.24 -0.54 -3.88
CA PHE A 31 -10.36 -0.79 -2.44
C PHE A 31 -9.28 -1.76 -1.92
N LEU A 32 -9.06 -2.89 -2.59
CA LEU A 32 -8.02 -3.84 -2.23
C LEU A 32 -6.61 -3.29 -2.49
N GLY A 33 -6.48 -2.37 -3.46
CA GLY A 33 -5.26 -1.59 -3.64
C GLY A 33 -4.93 -0.77 -2.40
N LYS A 34 -5.88 -0.01 -1.85
CA LYS A 34 -5.67 0.74 -0.59
C LYS A 34 -5.29 -0.16 0.58
N ALA A 35 -5.94 -1.32 0.70
CA ALA A 35 -5.61 -2.29 1.75
C ALA A 35 -4.18 -2.84 1.58
N ALA A 36 -3.74 -3.09 0.34
CA ALA A 36 -2.37 -3.50 0.04
C ALA A 36 -1.36 -2.39 0.41
N HIS A 37 -1.60 -1.14 -0.04
CA HIS A 37 -0.70 -0.02 0.26
C HIS A 37 -0.54 0.18 1.77
N TYR A 38 -1.66 0.12 2.50
CA TYR A 38 -1.65 0.19 3.97
C TYR A 38 -0.80 -0.93 4.58
N ALA A 39 -1.08 -2.20 4.24
CA ALA A 39 -0.40 -3.34 4.85
C ALA A 39 1.11 -3.34 4.52
N ILE A 40 1.47 -3.07 3.27
CA ILE A 40 2.87 -3.03 2.82
C ILE A 40 3.62 -1.88 3.47
N GLY A 41 3.04 -0.68 3.56
CA GLY A 41 3.65 0.45 4.24
C GLY A 41 3.85 0.24 5.74
N ARG A 42 2.90 -0.42 6.40
CA ARG A 42 3.03 -0.84 7.80
C ARG A 42 4.15 -1.86 7.98
N GLU A 43 4.20 -2.87 7.11
CA GLU A 43 5.24 -3.89 7.15
C GLU A 43 6.63 -3.30 6.95
N TYR A 44 6.79 -2.38 6.00
CA TYR A 44 8.05 -1.65 5.83
C TYR A 44 8.49 -0.97 7.14
N SER A 45 7.55 -0.32 7.83
CA SER A 45 7.82 0.37 9.10
C SER A 45 8.21 -0.60 10.22
N VAL A 46 7.60 -1.79 10.27
CA VAL A 46 7.94 -2.86 11.22
C VAL A 46 9.34 -3.41 10.97
N GLN A 47 9.71 -3.60 9.70
CA GLN A 47 11.04 -4.08 9.31
C GLN A 47 12.15 -3.03 9.52
N HIS A 48 11.78 -1.75 9.59
CA HIS A 48 12.71 -0.62 9.75
C HIS A 48 12.39 0.21 11.01
N PRO A 49 12.47 -0.37 12.22
CA PRO A 49 11.99 0.28 13.45
C PRO A 49 12.82 1.51 13.86
N SER A 50 14.03 1.68 13.31
CA SER A 50 14.88 2.85 13.54
C SER A 50 14.72 3.96 12.50
N SER A 51 13.95 3.72 11.44
CA SER A 51 13.74 4.65 10.34
C SER A 51 12.63 5.66 10.62
N VAL A 52 12.71 6.81 9.95
CA VAL A 52 11.64 7.81 9.93
C VAL A 52 10.89 7.64 8.61
N VAL A 53 9.81 6.86 8.67
CA VAL A 53 9.00 6.46 7.53
C VAL A 53 7.75 7.34 7.42
N PHE A 54 7.48 7.83 6.21
CA PHE A 54 6.25 8.52 5.84
C PHE A 54 5.51 7.67 4.80
N LEU A 55 4.19 7.59 4.91
CA LEU A 55 3.32 6.81 4.03
C LEU A 55 2.47 7.74 3.14
N ASP A 56 1.70 7.13 2.24
CA ASP A 56 0.79 7.72 1.24
C ASP A 56 -0.18 8.83 1.72
N ASN A 57 -0.34 9.01 3.03
CA ASN A 57 -1.12 10.07 3.63
C ASN A 57 -0.31 11.35 3.94
N VAL A 58 1.01 11.34 3.73
CA VAL A 58 1.91 12.47 3.99
C VAL A 58 2.43 13.04 2.66
N ASN A 59 2.29 14.34 2.49
CA ASN A 59 2.72 15.02 1.26
C ASN A 59 4.21 15.43 1.27
N LEU A 60 4.76 15.72 0.08
CA LEU A 60 6.17 16.08 -0.08
C LEU A 60 6.61 17.25 0.80
N TYR A 61 5.76 18.27 0.96
CA TYR A 61 6.05 19.39 1.88
C TYR A 61 6.32 18.90 3.31
N SER A 62 5.43 18.05 3.81
CA SER A 62 5.53 17.50 5.15
C SER A 62 6.69 16.52 5.29
N ILE A 63 6.99 15.74 4.24
CA ILE A 63 8.14 14.83 4.20
C ILE A 63 9.44 15.61 4.33
N VAL A 64 9.66 16.64 3.49
CA VAL A 64 10.88 17.46 3.54
C VAL A 64 11.03 18.16 4.89
N LYS A 65 9.92 18.75 5.39
CA LYS A 65 9.90 19.49 6.66
C LYS A 65 10.15 18.60 7.87
N ARG A 66 9.38 17.50 8.00
CA ARG A 66 9.41 16.62 9.18
C ARG A 66 10.60 15.67 9.14
N GLY A 67 11.00 15.22 7.95
CA GLY A 67 12.21 14.44 7.72
C GLY A 67 13.50 15.26 7.84
N LYS A 68 13.39 16.58 8.03
CA LYS A 68 14.52 17.52 8.12
C LYS A 68 15.48 17.37 6.93
N LEU A 69 14.92 17.21 5.74
CA LEU A 69 15.68 16.91 4.53
C LEU A 69 16.25 18.16 3.85
N GLY A 70 15.62 19.32 4.03
CA GLY A 70 16.04 20.58 3.41
C GLY A 70 14.94 21.64 3.54
N ASP A 71 14.77 22.47 2.51
CA ASP A 71 13.79 23.56 2.50
C ASP A 71 12.54 23.17 1.69
N PRO A 72 11.40 22.90 2.36
CA PRO A 72 10.17 22.52 1.68
C PRO A 72 9.57 23.66 0.85
N GLU A 73 9.99 24.91 1.07
CA GLU A 73 9.49 26.05 0.30
C GLU A 73 10.02 26.07 -1.14
N ARG A 74 11.12 25.33 -1.42
CA ARG A 74 11.67 25.14 -2.78
C ARG A 74 10.77 24.30 -3.69
N LEU A 75 9.85 23.53 -3.13
CA LEU A 75 8.85 22.80 -3.91
C LEU A 75 7.78 23.78 -4.43
N SER A 76 7.37 23.63 -5.69
CA SER A 76 6.24 24.39 -6.24
C SER A 76 4.92 23.99 -5.57
N GLU A 77 3.92 24.87 -5.60
CA GLU A 77 2.66 24.73 -4.85
C GLU A 77 1.97 23.37 -5.09
N PHE A 78 1.86 22.93 -6.34
CA PHE A 78 1.24 21.64 -6.67
C PHE A 78 2.13 20.44 -6.29
N VAL A 79 3.45 20.57 -6.46
CA VAL A 79 4.40 19.51 -6.12
C VAL A 79 4.38 19.22 -4.61
N ARG A 80 4.18 20.24 -3.77
CA ARG A 80 4.05 20.09 -2.31
C ARG A 80 2.96 19.10 -1.90
N LEU A 81 1.92 18.93 -2.73
CA LEU A 81 0.75 18.11 -2.44
C LEU A 81 0.90 16.65 -2.85
N LEU A 82 1.92 16.33 -3.66
CA LEU A 82 2.20 14.97 -4.10
C LEU A 82 2.51 14.06 -2.91
N ARG A 83 2.15 12.77 -3.03
CA ARG A 83 2.20 11.78 -1.95
C ARG A 83 2.79 10.48 -2.47
N PRO A 84 4.07 10.22 -2.21
CA PRO A 84 4.65 8.92 -2.50
C PRO A 84 4.13 7.87 -1.52
N ASP A 85 4.11 6.61 -1.94
CA ASP A 85 3.50 5.56 -1.11
C ASP A 85 4.31 5.25 0.14
N ILE A 86 5.64 5.18 0.02
CA ILE A 86 6.57 5.00 1.14
C ILE A 86 7.78 5.91 0.92
N THR A 87 8.14 6.69 1.94
CA THR A 87 9.39 7.45 1.98
C THR A 87 10.10 7.23 3.31
N ASP A 88 11.30 6.68 3.25
CA ASP A 88 12.19 6.52 4.39
C ASP A 88 13.27 7.60 4.36
N THR A 89 13.17 8.54 5.29
CA THR A 89 14.07 9.70 5.36
C THR A 89 15.35 9.44 6.13
N ARG A 90 15.48 8.28 6.77
CA ARG A 90 16.74 7.82 7.37
C ARG A 90 17.59 7.10 6.33
N LEU A 91 16.98 6.20 5.57
CA LEU A 91 17.65 5.45 4.51
C LEU A 91 17.71 6.22 3.19
N LEU A 92 17.03 7.36 3.10
CA LEU A 92 16.96 8.21 1.90
C LEU A 92 16.42 7.45 0.68
N VAL A 93 15.35 6.68 0.89
CA VAL A 93 14.71 5.90 -0.17
C VAL A 93 13.23 6.19 -0.28
N LEU A 94 12.72 6.04 -1.49
CA LEU A 94 11.30 6.15 -1.82
C LEU A 94 10.84 4.90 -2.57
N PHE A 95 9.58 4.52 -2.35
CA PHE A 95 8.89 3.47 -3.10
C PHE A 95 7.49 3.93 -3.52
N GLU A 96 7.12 3.57 -4.74
CA GLU A 96 5.76 3.53 -5.24
C GLU A 96 5.28 2.08 -5.27
N LEU A 97 4.05 1.86 -4.84
CA LEU A 97 3.39 0.56 -4.80
C LEU A 97 2.42 0.46 -5.99
N LYS A 98 2.53 -0.62 -6.75
CA LYS A 98 1.76 -0.83 -7.98
C LYS A 98 1.27 -2.27 -8.09
N PRO A 99 0.09 -2.53 -8.69
CA PRO A 99 -0.27 -3.88 -9.07
C PRO A 99 0.81 -4.52 -9.97
N ASP A 100 0.95 -5.84 -9.87
CA ASP A 100 1.95 -6.62 -10.61
C ASP A 100 1.53 -6.86 -12.08
N ASP A 101 1.53 -5.79 -12.85
CA ASP A 101 1.33 -5.77 -14.30
C ASP A 101 2.25 -4.71 -14.97
N GLU A 102 2.49 -4.83 -16.28
CA GLU A 102 3.47 -3.99 -16.99
C GLU A 102 3.03 -2.53 -17.14
N GLU A 103 1.73 -2.26 -17.25
CA GLU A 103 1.19 -0.90 -17.33
C GLU A 103 1.42 -0.17 -16.01
N SER A 104 0.95 -0.76 -14.92
CA SER A 104 1.14 -0.26 -13.55
C SER A 104 2.63 -0.09 -13.21
N ARG A 105 3.48 -1.03 -13.66
CA ARG A 105 4.93 -0.94 -13.48
C ARG A 105 5.52 0.27 -14.20
N SER A 106 5.13 0.50 -15.45
CA SER A 106 5.58 1.67 -16.23
C SER A 106 5.14 2.98 -15.58
N GLU A 107 3.89 3.06 -15.12
CA GLU A 107 3.39 4.20 -14.36
C GLU A 107 4.18 4.43 -13.07
N GLY A 108 4.48 3.36 -12.33
CA GLY A 108 5.31 3.41 -11.12
C GLY A 108 6.68 4.02 -11.40
N ARG A 109 7.35 3.59 -12.47
CA ARG A 109 8.66 4.15 -12.87
C ARG A 109 8.58 5.65 -13.14
N GLU A 110 7.56 6.09 -13.85
CA GLU A 110 7.36 7.51 -14.12
C GLU A 110 7.10 8.31 -12.84
N GLN A 111 6.24 7.80 -11.95
CA GLN A 111 5.91 8.45 -10.67
C GLN A 111 7.13 8.55 -9.75
N VAL A 112 7.90 7.48 -9.60
CA VAL A 112 9.17 7.47 -8.86
C VAL A 112 10.12 8.54 -9.40
N GLY A 113 10.31 8.58 -10.73
CA GLY A 113 11.19 9.57 -11.36
C GLY A 113 10.76 11.01 -11.08
N ARG A 114 9.46 11.30 -11.20
CA ARG A 114 8.89 12.62 -10.88
C ARG A 114 9.07 12.99 -9.41
N TYR A 115 8.81 12.07 -8.48
CA TYR A 115 8.96 12.32 -7.06
C TYR A 115 10.41 12.52 -6.64
N LEU A 116 11.34 11.69 -7.13
CA LEU A 116 12.76 11.84 -6.83
C LEU A 116 13.32 13.15 -7.38
N ALA A 117 12.95 13.52 -8.61
CA ALA A 117 13.36 14.81 -9.19
C ALA A 117 12.86 15.98 -8.32
N ALA A 118 11.56 16.00 -8.00
CA ALA A 118 10.96 17.04 -7.18
C ALA A 118 11.55 17.11 -5.76
N LEU A 119 11.69 15.98 -5.08
CA LEU A 119 12.26 15.93 -3.73
C LEU A 119 13.71 16.40 -3.74
N ASN A 120 14.52 15.90 -4.67
CA ASN A 120 15.95 16.20 -4.68
C ASN A 120 16.26 17.66 -5.05
N GLU A 121 15.30 18.38 -5.63
CA GLU A 121 15.37 19.84 -5.77
C GLU A 121 15.18 20.60 -4.45
N ALA A 122 14.52 20.01 -3.45
CA ALA A 122 14.20 20.68 -2.18
C ALA A 122 15.10 20.23 -1.00
N VAL A 123 15.77 19.08 -1.10
CA VAL A 123 16.63 18.54 -0.05
C VAL A 123 18.07 19.09 -0.10
N ASP A 124 18.77 18.97 1.02
CA ASP A 124 20.20 19.27 1.15
C ASP A 124 21.03 18.30 0.27
N PRO A 125 22.17 18.73 -0.30
CA PRO A 125 22.98 17.87 -1.18
C PRO A 125 23.40 16.51 -0.57
N GLY A 126 23.59 16.45 0.75
CA GLY A 126 23.95 15.21 1.46
C GLY A 126 22.77 14.31 1.82
N LYS A 127 21.54 14.66 1.43
CA LYS A 127 20.29 13.96 1.78
C LYS A 127 19.45 13.63 0.55
N GLN A 128 20.09 13.49 -0.60
CA GLN A 128 19.40 13.08 -1.83
C GLN A 128 18.80 11.69 -1.65
N LEU A 129 17.54 11.57 -2.04
CA LEU A 129 16.80 10.32 -2.03
C LEU A 129 17.00 9.58 -3.35
N VAL A 130 16.91 8.25 -3.28
CA VAL A 130 16.94 7.34 -4.43
C VAL A 130 15.75 6.37 -4.40
N GLY A 131 15.52 5.64 -5.48
CA GLY A 131 14.57 4.54 -5.47
C GLY A 131 15.08 3.41 -4.57
N GLY A 132 14.27 2.97 -3.61
CA GLY A 132 14.64 1.87 -2.73
C GLY A 132 14.69 0.52 -3.46
N THR A 133 15.38 -0.46 -2.88
CA THR A 133 15.60 -1.78 -3.50
C THR A 133 15.42 -2.91 -2.49
N GLY A 134 15.12 -4.11 -2.97
CA GLY A 134 15.14 -5.32 -2.14
C GLY A 134 14.04 -5.38 -1.07
N PHE A 135 12.97 -4.60 -1.22
CA PHE A 135 11.82 -4.69 -0.34
C PHE A 135 10.83 -5.72 -0.89
N GLU A 136 10.72 -6.83 -0.18
CA GLU A 136 9.88 -7.96 -0.56
C GLU A 136 9.21 -8.57 0.67
N GLY A 137 8.10 -9.26 0.45
CA GLY A 137 7.41 -9.92 1.53
C GLY A 137 6.09 -10.54 1.12
N THR A 138 5.46 -11.18 2.09
CA THR A 138 4.18 -11.84 1.92
C THR A 138 3.40 -11.81 3.22
N LEU A 139 2.10 -11.57 3.11
CA LEU A 139 1.15 -11.66 4.21
C LEU A 139 0.01 -12.59 3.79
N PHE A 140 -0.54 -13.30 4.77
CA PHE A 140 -1.69 -14.18 4.52
C PHE A 140 -2.90 -13.78 5.36
N LEU A 141 -4.09 -13.91 4.76
CA LEU A 141 -5.36 -13.85 5.46
C LEU A 141 -6.07 -15.18 5.33
N GLU A 142 -6.24 -15.85 6.45
CA GLU A 142 -7.04 -17.05 6.56
C GLU A 142 -8.45 -16.66 7.02
N PHE A 143 -9.47 -17.03 6.26
CA PHE A 143 -10.88 -16.84 6.62
C PHE A 143 -11.48 -18.16 7.09
N GLU A 144 -12.26 -18.17 8.19
CA GLU A 144 -12.94 -19.35 8.79
C GLU A 144 -12.02 -20.55 9.10
N ASN A 145 -12.48 -21.54 9.88
CA ASN A 145 -11.75 -22.78 10.22
C ASN A 145 -11.34 -23.63 8.98
N GLY A 146 -10.26 -23.25 8.28
CA GLY A 146 -9.86 -23.88 7.01
C GLY A 146 -10.61 -23.35 5.77
N GLY A 147 -11.11 -22.11 5.82
CA GLY A 147 -11.74 -21.45 4.66
C GLY A 147 -10.74 -21.01 3.59
N ALA A 148 -11.08 -19.96 2.84
CA ALA A 148 -10.18 -19.41 1.82
C ALA A 148 -8.91 -18.86 2.45
N LEU A 149 -7.80 -18.97 1.72
CA LEU A 149 -6.52 -18.39 2.10
C LEU A 149 -6.14 -17.35 1.06
N TRP A 150 -6.20 -16.08 1.44
CA TRP A 150 -5.71 -14.99 0.62
C TRP A 150 -4.24 -14.75 0.95
N LYS A 151 -3.50 -14.29 -0.05
CA LYS A 151 -2.11 -13.93 0.08
C LYS A 151 -1.90 -12.57 -0.60
N LEU A 152 -1.30 -11.63 0.12
CA LEU A 152 -0.70 -10.45 -0.45
C LEU A 152 0.79 -10.71 -0.56
N SER A 153 1.36 -10.59 -1.75
CA SER A 153 2.81 -10.62 -1.94
C SER A 153 3.29 -9.37 -2.62
N TRP A 154 4.50 -8.94 -2.31
CA TRP A 154 5.14 -7.81 -2.96
C TRP A 154 6.63 -8.04 -3.16
N ARG A 155 7.20 -7.36 -4.16
CA ARG A 155 8.63 -7.35 -4.47
C ARG A 155 9.01 -6.05 -5.15
N THR A 156 10.25 -5.59 -4.98
CA THR A 156 10.81 -4.42 -5.68
C THR A 156 11.71 -4.86 -6.84
N PRO A 157 11.18 -5.11 -8.05
CA PRO A 157 11.98 -5.58 -9.19
C PRO A 157 12.88 -4.50 -9.79
N GLU A 158 12.61 -3.22 -9.55
CA GLU A 158 13.44 -2.10 -9.99
C GLU A 158 13.43 -0.98 -8.93
N PRO A 159 14.47 -0.13 -8.87
CA PRO A 159 14.59 0.89 -7.83
C PRO A 159 13.35 1.78 -7.71
N GLY A 160 12.76 1.79 -6.51
CA GLY A 160 11.61 2.58 -6.14
C GLY A 160 10.27 2.05 -6.62
N VAL A 161 10.19 0.99 -7.42
CA VAL A 161 8.91 0.41 -7.85
C VAL A 161 8.70 -0.92 -7.17
N THR A 162 7.73 -0.99 -6.28
CA THR A 162 7.32 -2.22 -5.60
C THR A 162 6.01 -2.72 -6.18
N LEU A 163 6.05 -3.90 -6.75
CA LEU A 163 4.87 -4.55 -7.33
C LEU A 163 4.21 -5.44 -6.29
N TYR A 164 2.89 -5.35 -6.17
CA TYR A 164 2.09 -6.20 -5.29
C TYR A 164 1.05 -7.00 -6.05
N ARG A 165 0.69 -8.15 -5.48
CA ARG A 165 -0.34 -9.04 -6.01
C ARG A 165 -1.15 -9.64 -4.88
N TRP A 166 -2.47 -9.55 -5.03
CA TRP A 166 -3.42 -10.38 -4.29
C TRP A 166 -3.62 -11.71 -5.00
N SER A 167 -3.58 -12.78 -4.24
CA SER A 167 -3.85 -14.12 -4.73
C SER A 167 -4.66 -14.92 -3.73
N TYR A 168 -5.22 -16.00 -4.25
CA TYR A 168 -6.26 -16.77 -3.59
C TYR A 168 -5.93 -18.26 -3.66
N ARG A 169 -6.19 -18.96 -2.57
CA ARG A 169 -6.21 -20.41 -2.50
C ARG A 169 -7.58 -20.84 -1.98
N ARG A 170 -8.15 -21.84 -2.67
CA ARG A 170 -9.53 -22.27 -2.46
C ARG A 170 -9.75 -22.81 -1.05
N LYS A 171 -10.97 -22.61 -0.55
CA LYS A 171 -11.45 -23.22 0.70
C LYS A 171 -11.24 -24.73 0.65
N LYS A 172 -10.54 -25.27 1.65
CA LYS A 172 -10.36 -26.72 1.86
C LYS A 172 -10.65 -27.03 3.33
N PRO A 173 -11.92 -27.32 3.67
CA PRO A 173 -12.32 -27.58 5.04
C PRO A 173 -11.49 -28.69 5.68
N GLY A 174 -11.05 -28.47 6.93
CA GLY A 174 -10.26 -29.45 7.68
C GLY A 174 -8.80 -29.62 7.23
N ALA A 175 -8.33 -28.87 6.22
CA ALA A 175 -6.93 -28.89 5.84
C ALA A 175 -6.07 -28.07 6.80
N SER A 176 -4.89 -28.61 7.12
CA SER A 176 -3.87 -27.89 7.86
C SER A 176 -3.36 -26.66 7.09
N TRP A 177 -2.68 -25.76 7.81
CA TRP A 177 -1.99 -24.61 7.21
C TRP A 177 -1.06 -25.02 6.07
N LYS A 178 -0.19 -26.02 6.31
CA LYS A 178 0.79 -26.50 5.33
C LYS A 178 0.12 -27.02 4.05
N GLU A 179 -0.95 -27.81 4.19
CA GLU A 179 -1.68 -28.34 3.05
C GLU A 179 -2.38 -27.25 2.24
N ARG A 180 -2.79 -26.16 2.88
CA ARG A 180 -3.39 -25.01 2.20
C ARG A 180 -2.34 -24.15 1.53
N ALA A 181 -1.25 -23.80 2.22
CA ALA A 181 -0.14 -23.06 1.65
C ALA A 181 0.44 -23.76 0.40
N ALA A 182 0.43 -25.10 0.37
CA ALA A 182 0.85 -25.92 -0.76
C ALA A 182 -0.15 -25.96 -1.93
N GLN A 183 -1.37 -25.44 -1.79
CA GLN A 183 -2.31 -25.35 -2.90
C GLN A 183 -1.79 -24.40 -3.98
N ARG A 184 -2.24 -24.67 -5.21
CA ARG A 184 -2.01 -23.77 -6.35
C ARG A 184 -2.60 -22.39 -6.03
N GLU A 185 -1.77 -21.39 -6.23
CA GLU A 185 -2.13 -19.99 -6.12
C GLU A 185 -2.93 -19.58 -7.37
N GLU A 186 -4.11 -19.01 -7.16
CA GLU A 186 -5.01 -18.49 -8.20
C GLU A 186 -5.11 -16.96 -8.06
N GLU A 187 -5.51 -16.29 -9.13
CA GLU A 187 -5.91 -14.88 -9.06
C GLU A 187 -7.14 -14.73 -8.15
N LEU A 188 -7.18 -13.67 -7.35
CA LEU A 188 -8.30 -13.40 -6.46
C LEU A 188 -9.56 -13.09 -7.28
N PRO A 189 -10.62 -13.93 -7.24
CA PRO A 189 -11.82 -13.67 -8.01
C PRO A 189 -12.51 -12.40 -7.55
N ARG A 190 -13.09 -11.65 -8.48
CA ARG A 190 -13.80 -10.41 -8.18
C ARG A 190 -14.96 -10.63 -7.21
N GLU A 191 -15.69 -11.72 -7.35
CA GLU A 191 -16.82 -12.06 -6.48
C GLU A 191 -16.37 -12.34 -5.03
N GLU A 192 -15.19 -12.95 -4.87
CA GLU A 192 -14.58 -13.24 -3.58
C GLU A 192 -14.06 -11.93 -2.93
N ALA A 193 -13.43 -11.05 -3.72
CA ALA A 193 -13.07 -9.70 -3.32
C ALA A 193 -14.29 -8.88 -2.88
N GLU A 194 -15.38 -8.95 -3.65
CA GLU A 194 -16.66 -8.29 -3.37
C GLU A 194 -17.29 -8.77 -2.05
N GLN A 195 -17.22 -10.06 -1.79
CA GLN A 195 -17.82 -10.66 -0.61
C GLN A 195 -17.02 -10.39 0.67
N ARG A 196 -15.68 -10.40 0.60
CA ARG A 196 -14.82 -10.45 1.80
C ARG A 196 -13.80 -9.34 1.90
N GLY A 197 -13.66 -8.49 0.89
CA GLY A 197 -12.62 -7.46 0.86
C GLY A 197 -12.72 -6.49 2.03
N GLU A 198 -13.92 -6.07 2.42
CA GLU A 198 -14.11 -5.20 3.60
C GLU A 198 -13.62 -5.88 4.88
N LEU A 199 -13.93 -7.17 5.04
CA LEU A 199 -13.49 -7.97 6.19
C LEU A 199 -11.97 -8.15 6.21
N ALA A 200 -11.37 -8.34 5.03
CA ALA A 200 -9.93 -8.44 4.84
C ALA A 200 -9.21 -7.17 5.31
N GLU A 201 -9.70 -6.00 4.87
CA GLU A 201 -9.13 -4.71 5.23
C GLU A 201 -9.21 -4.43 6.74
N GLN A 202 -10.37 -4.70 7.34
CA GLN A 202 -10.56 -4.53 8.78
C GLN A 202 -9.66 -5.47 9.59
N ALA A 203 -9.47 -6.72 9.12
CA ALA A 203 -8.59 -7.68 9.76
C ALA A 203 -7.11 -7.23 9.70
N LEU A 204 -6.67 -6.67 8.56
CA LEU A 204 -5.31 -6.10 8.42
C LEU A 204 -5.09 -4.91 9.36
N ARG A 205 -6.05 -3.99 9.43
CA ARG A 205 -5.97 -2.87 10.39
C ARG A 205 -5.88 -3.36 11.83
N ALA A 206 -6.75 -4.27 12.22
CA ALA A 206 -6.75 -4.81 13.57
C ALA A 206 -5.41 -5.47 13.92
N ALA A 207 -4.80 -6.20 12.97
CA ALA A 207 -3.49 -6.83 13.15
C ALA A 207 -2.35 -5.82 13.38
N TYR A 208 -2.29 -4.72 12.62
CA TYR A 208 -1.22 -3.72 12.77
C TYR A 208 -1.48 -2.66 13.84
N GLU A 209 -2.73 -2.36 14.17
CA GLU A 209 -3.11 -1.31 15.12
C GLU A 209 -3.40 -1.85 16.53
N GLY A 210 -3.35 -3.17 16.73
CA GLY A 210 -3.63 -3.82 18.03
C GLY A 210 -5.10 -3.77 18.44
N GLY A 211 -6.00 -3.82 17.47
CA GLY A 211 -7.46 -3.72 17.67
C GLY A 211 -8.17 -5.06 17.83
N GLU A 212 -9.45 -5.01 18.22
CA GLU A 212 -10.32 -6.19 18.20
C GLU A 212 -10.53 -6.70 16.77
N ARG A 213 -10.63 -8.03 16.62
CA ARG A 213 -10.96 -8.63 15.32
C ARG A 213 -12.36 -8.19 14.86
N PRO A 214 -12.55 -7.90 13.56
CA PRO A 214 -13.84 -7.45 13.08
C PRO A 214 -14.93 -8.51 13.24
N LYS A 215 -16.17 -8.06 13.49
CA LYS A 215 -17.32 -8.96 13.64
C LYS A 215 -17.50 -9.78 12.36
N GLY A 216 -17.57 -11.10 12.50
CA GLY A 216 -17.69 -12.04 11.37
C GLY A 216 -16.35 -12.56 10.84
N PHE A 217 -15.21 -12.01 11.27
CA PHE A 217 -13.90 -12.58 10.94
C PHE A 217 -13.54 -13.70 11.91
N GLN A 218 -13.71 -14.94 11.44
CA GLN A 218 -13.28 -16.15 12.15
C GLN A 218 -11.96 -16.65 11.56
N GLY A 219 -10.96 -15.77 11.51
CA GLY A 219 -9.74 -15.99 10.75
C GLY A 219 -8.44 -15.69 11.49
N GLN A 220 -7.32 -15.76 10.77
CA GLN A 220 -6.00 -15.34 11.24
C GLN A 220 -5.29 -14.51 10.17
N VAL A 221 -4.51 -13.53 10.60
CA VAL A 221 -3.58 -12.79 9.74
C VAL A 221 -2.19 -13.25 10.12
N TYR A 222 -1.43 -13.77 9.16
CA TYR A 222 -0.05 -14.19 9.37
C TYR A 222 0.87 -13.10 8.83
N LEU A 223 1.57 -12.44 9.73
CA LEU A 223 2.55 -11.42 9.38
C LEU A 223 3.89 -12.08 9.02
N PRO A 224 4.79 -11.41 8.28
CA PRO A 224 6.08 -11.97 7.91
C PRO A 224 6.90 -12.51 9.09
N VAL A 225 6.82 -11.84 10.25
CA VAL A 225 7.49 -12.27 11.50
C VAL A 225 6.93 -13.58 12.08
N ASP A 226 5.70 -13.96 11.74
CA ASP A 226 5.03 -15.18 12.21
C ASP A 226 5.33 -16.40 11.32
N CYS A 227 6.02 -16.20 10.19
CA CYS A 227 6.22 -17.23 9.16
C CYS A 227 7.51 -18.06 9.32
N HIS A 228 8.17 -17.98 10.48
CA HIS A 228 9.43 -18.67 10.77
C HIS A 228 9.26 -20.07 11.39
#